data_AF-A0A2E2UB61-F1
#
_entry.id   AF-A0A2E2UB61-F1
#
_cell.length_a   1.000
_cell.length_b   1.000
_cell.length_c   1.000
_cell.angle_alpha   90.00
_cell.angle_beta   90.00
_cell.angle_gamma   90.00
#
_symmetry.space_group_name_H-M   'P 1'
#
loop_
_entity.id
_entity.type
_entity.pdbx_description
1 polymer ?
#
loop_
_entity_poly.entity_id
_entity_poly.type
_entity_poly.pdbx_seq_one_letter_code
_entity_poly.pdbx_strand_id
1 'polypeptide(L)'
;MKVFIIAVALFSTNLFASEKCVTDGDCQKLHEPSQDSVCFNVLTGTDVFGDNTCAERCLQAWIGYKCEVFDGEVYGVCRPEDISNPTFDPNDPRICDNALRL
;
A
#
# COMPACT_ATOMS: atom_id res chain seq x y z
N MET A 1 -9.77 -27.14 52.95
CA MET A 1 -10.74 -27.14 51.85
C MET A 1 -10.03 -26.52 50.64
N LYS A 2 -9.71 -27.32 49.61
CA LYS A 2 -8.86 -26.90 48.49
C LYS A 2 -9.70 -26.13 47.46
N VAL A 3 -9.22 -24.92 47.14
CA VAL A 3 -9.76 -24.00 46.14
C VAL A 3 -9.51 -24.58 44.75
N PHE A 4 -10.57 -24.69 43.94
CA PHE A 4 -10.46 -24.92 42.50
C PHE A 4 -11.03 -23.69 41.79
N ILE A 5 -10.15 -22.76 41.44
CA ILE A 5 -10.46 -21.68 40.50
C ILE A 5 -10.24 -22.27 39.10
N ILE A 6 -11.32 -22.54 38.39
CA ILE A 6 -11.28 -22.95 36.98
C ILE A 6 -11.03 -21.67 36.18
N ALA A 7 -9.77 -21.44 35.79
CA ALA A 7 -9.40 -20.40 34.85
C ALA A 7 -9.91 -20.80 33.46
N VAL A 8 -11.03 -20.21 33.03
CA VAL A 8 -11.51 -20.30 31.66
C VAL A 8 -10.59 -19.43 30.81
N ALA A 9 -9.61 -20.05 30.16
CA ALA A 9 -8.79 -19.40 29.15
C ALA A 9 -9.70 -19.06 27.96
N LEU A 10 -10.07 -17.78 27.86
CA LEU A 10 -10.64 -17.21 26.64
C LEU A 10 -9.57 -17.28 25.56
N PHE A 11 -9.56 -18.39 24.80
CA PHE A 11 -8.92 -18.41 23.50
C PHE A 11 -9.76 -17.53 22.59
N SER A 12 -9.43 -16.24 22.55
CA SER A 12 -9.74 -15.38 21.42
C SER A 12 -9.02 -15.98 20.21
N THR A 13 -9.73 -16.86 19.51
CA THR A 13 -9.35 -17.21 18.15
C THR A 13 -9.45 -15.91 17.38
N ASN A 14 -8.29 -15.32 17.07
CA ASN A 14 -8.24 -14.33 16.01
C ASN A 14 -8.80 -15.04 14.79
N LEU A 15 -10.03 -14.67 14.44
CA LEU A 15 -10.69 -15.04 13.21
C LEU A 15 -9.75 -14.52 12.12
N PHE A 16 -8.81 -15.33 11.66
CA PHE A 16 -8.24 -15.19 10.34
C PHE A 16 -9.40 -15.48 9.41
N ALA A 17 -10.26 -14.48 9.21
CA ALA A 17 -11.23 -14.49 8.13
C ALA A 17 -10.40 -14.81 6.91
N SER A 18 -10.65 -15.98 6.32
CA SER A 18 -9.88 -16.40 5.16
C SER A 18 -10.10 -15.33 4.10
N GLU A 19 -9.06 -14.53 3.82
CA GLU A 19 -9.00 -13.44 2.84
C GLU A 19 -9.11 -13.98 1.40
N LYS A 20 -9.86 -15.07 1.18
CA LYS A 20 -10.01 -15.68 -0.13
C LYS A 20 -10.90 -14.81 -0.99
N CYS A 21 -10.47 -14.60 -2.23
CA CYS A 21 -11.17 -13.78 -3.20
C CYS A 21 -11.15 -14.46 -4.57
N VAL A 22 -12.08 -14.06 -5.44
CA VAL A 22 -12.07 -14.43 -6.86
C VAL A 22 -11.86 -13.17 -7.72
N THR A 23 -12.29 -12.02 -7.21
CA THR A 23 -12.17 -10.72 -7.88
C THR A 23 -11.68 -9.65 -6.90
N ASP A 24 -11.10 -8.57 -7.42
CA ASP A 24 -10.71 -7.41 -6.62
C ASP A 24 -11.89 -6.80 -5.87
N GLY A 25 -13.07 -6.82 -6.48
CA GLY A 25 -14.32 -6.34 -5.87
C GLY A 25 -14.75 -7.14 -4.63
N ASP A 26 -14.32 -8.40 -4.49
CA ASP A 26 -14.54 -9.17 -3.26
C ASP A 26 -13.69 -8.59 -2.12
N CYS A 27 -12.43 -8.24 -2.42
CA CYS A 27 -11.51 -7.65 -1.45
C CYS A 27 -11.93 -6.24 -1.02
N GLN A 28 -12.41 -5.42 -1.97
CA GLN A 28 -12.93 -4.07 -1.68
C GLN A 28 -14.19 -4.07 -0.80
N LYS A 29 -14.94 -5.18 -0.77
CA LYS A 29 -16.10 -5.35 0.13
C LYS A 29 -15.71 -5.89 1.51
N LEU A 30 -14.64 -6.69 1.57
CA LEU A 30 -14.18 -7.33 2.80
C LEU A 30 -13.29 -6.42 3.65
N HIS A 31 -12.50 -5.56 3.00
CA HIS A 31 -11.52 -4.71 3.65
C HIS A 31 -11.84 -3.23 3.39
N GLU A 32 -11.80 -2.43 4.44
CA GLU A 32 -11.83 -0.98 4.28
C GLU A 32 -10.49 -0.50 3.69
N PRO A 33 -10.51 0.50 2.78
CA PRO A 33 -9.29 1.10 2.28
C PRO A 33 -8.40 1.62 3.42
N SER A 34 -7.09 1.40 3.31
CA SER A 34 -6.12 1.95 4.27
C SER A 34 -5.53 3.27 3.74
N GLN A 35 -5.13 4.17 4.62
CA GLN A 35 -4.37 5.35 4.19
C GLN A 35 -2.89 4.99 4.07
N ASP A 36 -2.28 5.35 2.94
CA ASP A 36 -0.83 5.28 2.74
C ASP A 36 -0.32 6.51 1.97
N SER A 37 1.00 6.71 2.02
CA SER A 37 1.69 7.80 1.37
C SER A 37 2.06 7.44 -0.07
N VAL A 38 1.55 8.23 -1.02
CA VAL A 38 1.90 8.12 -2.44
C VAL A 38 2.78 9.29 -2.83
N CYS A 39 3.97 8.99 -3.33
CA CYS A 39 5.00 9.97 -3.68
C CYS A 39 5.16 10.11 -5.18
N PHE A 40 5.51 11.32 -5.62
CA PHE A 40 5.76 11.65 -7.02
C PHE A 40 6.98 12.58 -7.10
N ASN A 41 7.79 12.41 -8.14
CA ASN A 41 8.75 13.44 -8.52
C ASN A 41 8.00 14.54 -9.26
N VAL A 42 8.12 15.78 -8.79
CA VAL A 42 7.39 16.92 -9.34
C VAL A 42 8.38 17.97 -9.83
N LEU A 43 8.17 18.48 -11.04
CA LEU A 43 8.98 19.57 -11.59
C LEU A 43 8.69 20.85 -10.80
N THR A 44 9.73 21.44 -10.23
CA THR A 44 9.63 22.66 -9.39
C THR A 44 10.07 23.93 -10.10
N GLY A 45 10.77 23.83 -11.23
CA GLY A 45 11.24 24.96 -12.01
C GLY A 45 12.57 24.65 -12.71
N THR A 46 13.37 25.68 -12.94
CA THR A 46 14.73 25.57 -13.48
C THR A 46 15.74 26.27 -12.57
N ASP A 47 16.98 25.80 -12.56
CA ASP A 47 18.07 26.44 -11.83
C ASP A 47 18.63 27.67 -12.58
N VAL A 48 19.73 28.24 -12.07
CA VAL A 48 20.38 29.42 -12.66
C VAL A 48 21.08 29.14 -14.00
N PHE A 49 21.31 27.86 -14.32
CA PHE A 49 21.91 27.39 -15.56
C PHE A 49 20.85 26.97 -16.60
N GLY A 50 19.57 26.91 -16.18
CA GLY A 50 18.44 26.52 -17.01
C GLY A 50 18.12 25.03 -16.93
N ASP A 51 18.78 24.28 -16.04
CA ASP A 51 18.51 22.86 -15.83
C ASP A 51 17.23 22.67 -15.01
N ASN A 52 16.45 21.64 -15.35
CA ASN A 52 15.21 21.34 -14.64
C ASN A 52 15.50 20.97 -13.18
N THR A 53 14.71 21.52 -12.27
CA THR A 53 14.71 21.16 -10.86
C THR A 53 13.42 20.42 -10.54
N CYS A 54 13.52 19.37 -9.73
CA CYS A 54 12.36 18.64 -9.24
C CYS A 54 12.54 18.25 -7.78
N ALA A 55 11.42 17.95 -7.13
CA ALA A 55 11.36 17.53 -5.74
C ALA A 55 10.36 16.37 -5.59
N GLU A 56 10.62 15.48 -4.63
CA GLU A 56 9.64 14.51 -4.22
C GLU A 56 8.50 15.19 -3.46
N ARG A 57 7.26 14.87 -3.85
CA ARG A 57 6.03 15.31 -3.18
C ARG A 57 5.19 14.10 -2.86
N CYS A 58 4.83 13.94 -1.60
CA CYS A 58 4.00 12.85 -1.13
C CYS A 58 2.64 13.37 -0.66
N LEU A 59 1.59 12.60 -0.93
CA LEU A 59 0.23 12.84 -0.47
C LEU A 59 -0.35 11.59 0.18
N GLN A 60 -1.23 11.79 1.15
CA GLN A 60 -2.00 10.69 1.75
C GLN A 60 -3.13 10.30 0.80
N ALA A 61 -3.19 9.03 0.42
CA ALA A 61 -4.25 8.48 -0.40
C ALA A 61 -4.89 7.26 0.26
N TRP A 62 -6.13 6.98 -0.11
CA TRP A 62 -6.84 5.76 0.28
C TRP A 62 -6.51 4.64 -0.70
N ILE A 63 -5.96 3.55 -0.17
CA ILE A 63 -5.42 2.43 -0.93
C ILE A 63 -6.36 1.25 -0.77
N GLY A 64 -6.79 0.70 -1.91
CA GLY A 64 -7.70 -0.43 -1.94
C GLY A 64 -7.00 -1.75 -1.63
N TYR A 65 -7.78 -2.82 -1.69
CA TYR A 65 -7.28 -4.19 -1.68
C TYR A 65 -7.61 -4.84 -3.02
N LYS A 66 -6.67 -5.62 -3.55
CA LYS A 66 -6.81 -6.42 -4.76
C LYS A 66 -6.74 -7.90 -4.44
N CYS A 67 -7.26 -8.72 -5.35
CA CYS A 67 -7.19 -10.16 -5.26
C CYS A 67 -5.91 -10.68 -5.94
N GLU A 68 -4.97 -11.18 -5.15
CA GLU A 68 -3.76 -11.83 -5.66
C GLU A 68 -4.05 -13.32 -5.89
N VAL A 69 -4.30 -13.69 -7.14
CA VAL A 69 -4.60 -15.08 -7.56
C VAL A 69 -3.32 -15.90 -7.66
N PHE A 70 -3.36 -17.14 -7.16
CA PHE A 70 -2.24 -18.07 -7.29
C PHE A 70 -2.27 -18.77 -8.66
N ASP A 71 -1.10 -18.98 -9.25
CA ASP A 71 -0.98 -19.67 -10.54
C ASP A 71 -1.63 -21.06 -10.51
N GLY A 72 -2.57 -21.29 -11.42
CA GLY A 72 -3.31 -22.55 -11.54
C GLY A 72 -4.52 -22.67 -10.62
N GLU A 73 -4.80 -21.69 -9.77
CA GLU A 73 -5.97 -21.65 -8.89
C GLU A 73 -7.05 -20.70 -9.40
N VAL A 74 -8.30 -20.98 -9.05
CA VAL A 74 -9.47 -20.11 -9.35
C VAL A 74 -9.76 -19.10 -8.23
N TYR A 75 -8.93 -19.10 -7.19
CA TYR A 75 -9.06 -18.21 -6.04
C TYR A 75 -7.71 -17.61 -5.66
N GLY A 76 -7.75 -16.45 -5.03
CA GLY A 76 -6.59 -15.72 -4.54
C GLY A 76 -6.70 -15.35 -3.08
N VAL A 77 -5.82 -14.45 -2.65
CA VAL A 77 -5.86 -13.78 -1.35
C VAL A 77 -5.95 -12.27 -1.51
N CYS A 78 -6.69 -11.61 -0.64
CA CYS A 78 -6.75 -10.16 -0.62
C CYS A 78 -5.42 -9.58 -0.13
N ARG A 79 -4.88 -8.64 -0.89
CA ARG A 79 -3.69 -7.87 -0.53
C ARG A 79 -3.97 -6.38 -0.71
N PRO A 80 -3.34 -5.51 0.09
CA PRO A 80 -3.29 -4.09 -0.23
C PRO A 80 -2.80 -3.90 -1.67
N GLU A 81 -3.38 -2.95 -2.39
CA GLU A 81 -2.84 -2.54 -3.68
C GLU A 81 -1.40 -2.04 -3.52
N ASP A 82 -0.55 -2.42 -4.47
CA ASP A 82 0.85 -2.04 -4.44
C ASP A 82 1.01 -0.64 -5.05
N ILE A 83 1.69 0.22 -4.31
CA ILE A 83 1.99 1.59 -4.72
C ILE A 83 3.49 1.70 -4.85
N SER A 84 3.93 1.71 -6.10
CA SER A 84 5.32 1.97 -6.43
C SER A 84 5.59 3.46 -6.25
N ASN A 85 6.11 3.83 -5.09
CA ASN A 85 6.69 5.14 -4.87
C ASN A 85 8.02 5.24 -5.66
N PRO A 86 8.28 6.37 -6.35
CA PRO A 86 9.55 6.57 -7.03
C PRO A 86 10.69 6.62 -6.01
N THR A 87 11.89 6.25 -6.44
CA THR A 87 13.10 6.51 -5.65
C THR A 87 13.60 7.91 -5.99
N PHE A 88 13.71 8.78 -4.98
CA PHE A 88 14.28 10.12 -5.15
C PHE A 88 15.78 10.14 -4.81
N ASP A 89 16.64 10.22 -5.83
CA ASP A 89 18.07 10.50 -5.67
C ASP A 89 18.38 11.92 -6.17
N PRO A 90 18.74 12.86 -5.28
CA PRO A 90 19.11 14.22 -5.67
C PRO A 90 20.32 14.30 -6.61
N ASN A 91 21.12 13.23 -6.71
CA ASN A 91 22.33 13.19 -7.53
C ASN A 91 22.10 12.53 -8.89
N ASP A 92 20.92 11.94 -9.14
CA ASP A 92 20.61 11.38 -10.46
C ASP A 92 20.30 12.52 -11.44
N PRO A 93 21.09 12.74 -12.50
CA PRO A 93 20.83 13.79 -13.48
C PRO A 93 19.51 13.61 -14.24
N ARG A 94 18.88 12.43 -14.17
CA ARG A 94 17.61 12.10 -14.83
C ARG A 94 16.42 12.10 -13.87
N ILE A 95 16.62 12.55 -12.63
CA ILE A 95 15.57 12.54 -11.61
C ILE A 95 14.29 13.28 -12.04
N CYS A 96 14.43 14.26 -12.95
CA CYS A 96 13.32 15.05 -13.47
C CYS A 96 12.74 14.55 -14.81
N ASP A 97 13.28 13.50 -15.44
CA ASP A 97 12.83 13.04 -16.78
C ASP A 97 11.37 12.57 -16.79
N ASN A 98 10.93 11.96 -15.68
CA ASN A 98 9.56 11.47 -15.49
C ASN A 98 8.79 12.29 -14.45
N ALA A 99 9.26 13.51 -14.14
CA ALA A 99 8.60 14.33 -13.13
C ALA A 99 7.27 14.87 -13.65
N LEU A 100 6.25 14.84 -12.79
CA LEU A 100 4.95 15.43 -13.08
C LEU A 100 5.07 16.95 -13.17
N ARG A 101 4.37 17.54 -14.15
CA ARG A 101 4.13 18.99 -14.21
C ARG A 101 2.77 19.26 -13.59
N LEU A 102 2.74 20.05 -12.53
CA LEU A 102 1.52 20.57 -11.92
C LEU A 102 1.12 21.90 -12.57
#